data_AF-A0A6J1W680-F1
#
_entry.id   AF-A0A6J1W680-F1
#
_cell.length_a   1.000
_cell.length_b   1.000
_cell.length_c   1.000
_cell.angle_alpha   90.00
_cell.angle_beta   90.00
_cell.angle_gamma   90.00
#
_symmetry.space_group_name_H-M   'P 1'
#
loop_
_entity.id
_entity.type
_entity.pdbx_description
1 polymer ?
#
loop_
_entity_poly.entity_id
_entity_poly.type
_entity_poly.pdbx_seq_one_letter_code
_entity_poly.pdbx_strand_id
1 'polypeptide(L)'
;MVRSLVLNPHEDMRMWLKYASLCGKSGRLALAQKTLVLLLGVDPSRQLDHPLPTLHPQVTYAYMKHMWKSAHKIEAFQHMQHFVQMMQQQAQHAIATEDQQHRQELHKLMARCFLKLGEWQLNLQGINESTIPKVLQYYSASTEHDRNWYKAWHAWAVMNFEAVLHYKLQNQARDEKKKLRHASGTSVTSANTEGSNSESEAESPENSPAPSPVQKKVTEDLSKTLLMYTVPAVQGFFRSISLSRGNNLQDTLRVLTLWFDYGHWPEVNEALVEGVKAIQIDTWLQVIPQLIARIDTPRPLVGRLIYQLLTDIGRYHPQALIYPLTVASKSTTTARHNAANKILKNMCEHSNTLVQQAMMVSEELIRVAILWHEMWHEGLEEASRLYFGERNVKGMFEVLEPLHAMMERGPQTLKETSFNQAYGRDLMEAQEWCRKYMKSGNVKDLTQAWDLYYHVFRRISKQLPQLTSLELQYVSPKLLMCRDLELAVPGTYDPNQQVIRIQSIAPSLQVITSKQRPRKLTLM
;
A
#
# COMPACT_ATOMS: atom_id res chain seq x y z
N MET A 1 -14.68 34.18 -30.20
CA MET A 1 -14.90 35.61 -30.51
C MET A 1 -15.90 35.85 -31.64
N VAL A 2 -16.64 34.83 -32.12
CA VAL A 2 -17.78 35.05 -33.06
C VAL A 2 -19.07 35.39 -32.30
N ARG A 3 -19.26 34.86 -31.09
CA ARG A 3 -20.45 35.13 -30.24
C ARG A 3 -20.50 36.54 -29.66
N SER A 4 -19.37 37.23 -29.54
CA SER A 4 -19.31 38.64 -29.11
C SER A 4 -19.91 39.62 -30.12
N LEU A 5 -20.29 39.15 -31.31
CA LEU A 5 -21.05 39.91 -32.29
C LEU A 5 -22.56 39.96 -31.95
N VAL A 6 -23.04 39.07 -31.07
CA VAL A 6 -24.48 38.91 -30.77
C VAL A 6 -24.76 38.95 -29.26
N LEU A 7 -23.80 38.60 -28.40
CA LEU A 7 -23.97 38.54 -26.95
C LEU A 7 -22.93 39.39 -26.22
N ASN A 8 -23.40 40.20 -25.27
CA ASN A 8 -22.55 40.99 -24.39
C ASN A 8 -21.83 40.07 -23.38
N PRO A 9 -20.55 40.32 -23.01
CA PRO A 9 -19.87 39.59 -21.95
C PRO A 9 -20.63 39.43 -20.62
N HIS A 10 -21.51 40.36 -20.26
CA HIS A 10 -22.35 40.27 -19.07
C HIS A 10 -23.51 39.26 -19.21
N GLU A 11 -23.91 38.90 -20.44
CA GLU A 11 -24.99 37.94 -20.72
C GLU A 11 -24.51 36.48 -20.65
N ASP A 12 -23.21 36.22 -20.85
CA ASP A 12 -22.60 34.88 -20.77
C ASP A 12 -21.30 34.88 -19.95
N MET A 13 -21.40 35.29 -18.68
CA MET A 13 -20.24 35.37 -17.78
C MET A 13 -19.52 34.02 -17.60
N ARG A 14 -20.25 32.90 -17.70
CA ARG A 14 -19.69 31.55 -17.50
C ARG A 14 -18.65 31.22 -18.57
N MET A 15 -18.92 31.53 -19.83
CA MET A 15 -17.95 31.32 -20.92
C MET A 15 -16.72 32.21 -20.77
N TRP A 16 -16.90 33.48 -20.44
CA TRP A 16 -15.77 34.40 -20.25
C TRP A 16 -14.90 34.05 -19.04
N LEU A 17 -15.50 33.58 -17.94
CA LEU A 17 -14.75 33.03 -16.80
C LEU A 17 -13.96 31.78 -17.16
N LYS A 18 -14.53 30.92 -18.03
CA LYS A 18 -13.80 29.75 -18.55
C LYS A 18 -12.64 30.17 -19.44
N TYR A 19 -12.83 31.18 -20.30
CA TYR A 19 -11.78 31.75 -21.13
C TYR A 19 -10.66 32.38 -20.30
N ALA A 20 -10.97 33.20 -19.30
CA ALA A 20 -9.99 33.78 -18.38
C ALA A 20 -9.19 32.69 -17.63
N SER A 21 -9.87 31.62 -17.19
CA SER A 21 -9.24 30.46 -16.57
C SER A 21 -8.27 29.73 -17.50
N LEU A 22 -8.61 29.57 -18.80
CA LEU A 22 -7.72 29.00 -19.80
C LEU A 22 -6.49 29.89 -20.06
N CYS A 23 -6.68 31.20 -20.20
CA CYS A 23 -5.59 32.17 -20.34
C CYS A 23 -4.60 32.07 -19.16
N GLY A 24 -5.14 31.97 -17.93
CA GLY A 24 -4.33 31.80 -16.72
C GLY A 24 -3.72 30.40 -16.54
N LYS A 25 -4.15 29.38 -17.31
CA LYS A 25 -3.47 28.07 -17.38
C LYS A 25 -2.36 28.07 -18.43
N SER A 26 -2.53 28.80 -19.53
CA SER A 26 -1.53 28.95 -20.58
C SER A 26 -0.48 30.03 -20.29
N GLY A 27 -0.37 30.52 -19.05
CA GLY A 27 0.59 31.56 -18.65
C GLY A 27 0.27 32.99 -19.13
N ARG A 28 -0.84 33.23 -19.83
CA ARG A 28 -1.21 34.55 -20.36
C ARG A 28 -1.99 35.37 -19.32
N LEU A 29 -1.32 35.73 -18.23
CA LEU A 29 -1.95 36.38 -17.07
C LEU A 29 -2.53 37.77 -17.39
N ALA A 30 -1.86 38.57 -18.23
CA ALA A 30 -2.37 39.90 -18.62
C ALA A 30 -3.70 39.81 -19.40
N LEU A 31 -3.85 38.80 -20.25
CA LEU A 31 -5.08 38.56 -21.01
C LEU A 31 -6.24 38.10 -20.11
N ALA A 32 -5.92 37.25 -19.13
CA ALA A 32 -6.87 36.86 -18.09
C ALA A 32 -7.33 38.07 -17.27
N GLN A 33 -6.41 38.95 -16.87
CA GLN A 33 -6.73 40.17 -16.13
C GLN A 33 -7.67 41.09 -16.91
N LYS A 34 -7.35 41.41 -18.18
CA LYS A 34 -8.20 42.23 -19.04
C LYS A 34 -9.63 41.67 -19.15
N THR A 35 -9.75 40.35 -19.27
CA THR A 35 -11.04 39.67 -19.34
C THR A 35 -11.82 39.82 -18.02
N LEU A 36 -11.16 39.66 -16.87
CA LEU A 36 -11.81 39.73 -15.57
C LEU A 36 -12.20 41.16 -15.18
N VAL A 37 -11.37 42.16 -15.51
CA VAL A 37 -11.69 43.58 -15.31
C VAL A 37 -12.90 43.98 -16.15
N LEU A 38 -12.98 43.52 -17.40
CA LEU A 38 -14.17 43.72 -18.25
C LEU A 38 -15.44 43.18 -17.59
N LEU A 39 -15.39 41.99 -16.99
CA LEU A 39 -16.54 41.38 -16.32
C LEU A 39 -16.88 42.04 -14.97
N LEU A 40 -15.90 42.59 -14.26
CA LEU A 40 -16.11 43.32 -13.00
C LEU A 40 -16.69 44.72 -13.22
N GLY A 41 -16.52 45.30 -14.40
CA GLY A 41 -16.94 46.67 -14.73
C GLY A 41 -16.07 47.77 -14.12
N VAL A 42 -15.19 47.41 -13.19
CA VAL A 42 -14.20 48.30 -12.56
C VAL A 42 -12.83 47.61 -12.55
N ASP A 43 -11.76 48.40 -12.47
CA ASP A 43 -10.37 47.89 -12.43
C ASP A 43 -9.81 47.95 -11.00
N PRO A 44 -9.80 46.85 -10.23
CA PRO A 44 -9.32 46.86 -8.86
C PRO A 44 -7.82 47.13 -8.75
N SER A 45 -7.05 46.95 -9.84
CA SER A 45 -5.61 47.25 -9.82
C SER A 45 -5.30 48.75 -9.73
N ARG A 46 -6.28 49.61 -10.01
CA ARG A 46 -6.16 51.08 -9.87
C ARG A 46 -6.60 51.59 -8.50
N GLN A 47 -7.29 50.77 -7.71
CA GLN A 47 -7.88 51.11 -6.42
C GLN A 47 -7.51 50.04 -5.38
N LEU A 48 -6.22 49.98 -5.04
CA LEU A 48 -5.67 48.93 -4.16
C LEU A 48 -6.26 48.96 -2.74
N ASP A 49 -6.67 50.14 -2.26
CA ASP A 49 -7.19 50.32 -0.90
C ASP A 49 -8.69 50.01 -0.75
N HIS A 50 -9.41 49.81 -1.86
CA HIS A 50 -10.85 49.56 -1.82
C HIS A 50 -11.18 48.06 -1.81
N PRO A 51 -12.25 47.64 -1.10
CA PRO A 51 -12.69 46.26 -1.13
C PRO A 51 -13.15 45.86 -2.54
N LEU A 52 -12.92 44.60 -2.91
CA LEU A 52 -13.33 44.08 -4.22
C LEU A 52 -14.87 44.08 -4.34
N PRO A 53 -15.43 44.46 -5.50
CA PRO A 53 -16.87 44.42 -5.72
C PRO A 53 -17.45 43.01 -5.55
N THR A 54 -18.61 42.90 -4.92
CA THR A 54 -19.31 41.63 -4.66
C THR A 54 -20.54 41.40 -5.54
N LEU A 55 -20.86 42.32 -6.46
CA LEU A 55 -22.03 42.23 -7.35
C LEU A 55 -22.06 40.95 -8.19
N HIS A 56 -20.89 40.47 -8.61
CA HIS A 56 -20.72 39.22 -9.35
C HIS A 56 -19.73 38.29 -8.63
N PRO A 57 -20.17 37.55 -7.57
CA PRO A 57 -19.28 36.80 -6.68
C PRO A 57 -18.34 35.82 -7.38
N GLN A 58 -18.80 35.14 -8.43
CA GLN A 58 -18.01 34.19 -9.22
C GLN A 58 -16.87 34.87 -9.98
N VAL A 59 -17.08 36.12 -10.42
CA VAL A 59 -16.05 36.92 -11.11
C VAL A 59 -15.02 37.42 -10.11
N THR A 60 -15.45 37.93 -8.97
CA THR A 60 -14.59 38.35 -7.87
C THR A 60 -13.68 37.20 -7.40
N TYR A 61 -14.25 36.02 -7.19
CA TYR A 61 -13.49 34.80 -6.89
C TYR A 61 -12.46 34.42 -7.96
N ALA A 62 -12.79 34.59 -9.25
CA ALA A 62 -11.85 34.35 -10.34
C ALA A 62 -10.71 35.38 -10.35
N TYR A 63 -11.00 36.65 -10.06
CA TYR A 63 -10.02 37.72 -9.92
C TYR A 63 -9.05 37.47 -8.77
N MET A 64 -9.53 37.10 -7.57
CA MET A 64 -8.65 36.78 -6.44
C MET A 64 -7.70 35.62 -6.74
N LYS A 65 -8.15 34.58 -7.46
CA LYS A 65 -7.26 33.50 -7.91
C LYS A 65 -6.24 33.93 -8.95
N HIS A 66 -6.60 34.88 -9.82
CA HIS A 66 -5.66 35.47 -10.77
C HIS A 66 -4.61 36.31 -10.05
N MET A 67 -5.03 37.13 -9.08
CA MET A 67 -4.14 37.93 -8.22
C MET A 67 -3.13 37.04 -7.50
N TRP A 68 -3.59 35.92 -6.91
CA TRP A 68 -2.71 34.90 -6.31
C TRP A 68 -1.66 34.35 -7.28
N LYS A 69 -2.06 34.05 -8.53
CA LYS A 69 -1.14 33.57 -9.58
C LYS A 69 -0.17 34.64 -10.06
N SER A 70 -0.55 35.91 -9.95
CA SER A 70 0.23 37.07 -10.39
C SER A 70 1.16 37.59 -9.29
N ALA A 71 1.59 36.73 -8.37
CA ALA A 71 2.50 36.98 -7.24
C ALA A 71 1.99 37.93 -6.12
N HIS A 72 0.78 38.48 -6.23
CA HIS A 72 0.16 39.31 -5.17
C HIS A 72 -0.57 38.42 -4.14
N LYS A 73 0.17 37.47 -3.54
CA LYS A 73 -0.40 36.37 -2.72
C LYS A 73 -1.01 36.84 -1.40
N ILE A 74 -0.35 37.77 -0.71
CA ILE A 74 -0.78 38.26 0.61
C ILE A 74 -2.08 39.04 0.48
N GLU A 75 -2.15 39.96 -0.48
CA GLU A 75 -3.36 40.74 -0.81
C GLU A 75 -4.50 39.83 -1.25
N ALA A 76 -4.23 38.86 -2.15
CA ALA A 76 -5.25 37.90 -2.57
C ALA A 76 -5.83 37.11 -1.39
N PHE A 77 -5.00 36.73 -0.43
CA PHE A 77 -5.42 36.04 0.77
C PHE A 77 -6.29 36.92 1.68
N GLN A 78 -5.88 38.16 1.94
CA GLN A 78 -6.65 39.12 2.74
C GLN A 78 -8.01 39.43 2.10
N HIS A 79 -8.04 39.68 0.79
CA HIS A 79 -9.28 39.87 0.05
C HIS A 79 -10.19 38.65 0.11
N MET A 80 -9.64 37.43 0.04
CA MET A 80 -10.44 36.20 0.16
C MET A 80 -11.05 36.05 1.56
N GLN A 81 -10.33 36.42 2.62
CA GLN A 81 -10.87 36.41 3.98
C GLN A 81 -12.05 37.37 4.12
N HIS A 82 -11.89 38.61 3.65
CA HIS A 82 -12.97 39.61 3.68
C HIS A 82 -14.16 39.18 2.80
N PHE A 83 -13.88 38.64 1.61
CA PHE A 83 -14.91 38.16 0.69
C PHE A 83 -15.78 37.07 1.32
N VAL A 84 -15.18 36.08 1.99
CA VAL A 84 -15.94 35.02 2.65
C VAL A 84 -16.84 35.57 3.78
N GLN A 85 -16.35 36.53 4.58
CA GLN A 85 -17.15 37.18 5.63
C GLN A 85 -18.38 37.89 5.05
N MET A 86 -18.19 38.65 3.96
CA MET A 86 -19.28 39.33 3.27
C MET A 86 -20.30 38.34 2.68
N MET A 87 -19.83 37.26 2.06
CA MET A 87 -20.69 36.21 1.49
C MET A 87 -21.49 35.47 2.57
N GLN A 88 -20.91 35.23 3.75
CA GLN A 88 -21.62 34.65 4.89
C GLN A 88 -22.77 35.55 5.37
N GLN A 89 -22.51 36.85 5.51
CA GLN A 89 -23.54 37.82 5.89
C GLN A 89 -24.66 37.89 4.84
N GLN A 90 -24.31 37.93 3.56
CA GLN A 90 -25.28 37.95 2.47
C GLN A 90 -26.15 36.68 2.46
N ALA A 91 -25.55 35.51 2.68
CA ALA A 91 -26.28 34.24 2.79
C ALA A 91 -27.25 34.22 4.00
N GLN A 92 -26.87 34.83 5.12
CA GLN A 92 -27.70 34.92 6.33
C GLN A 92 -28.87 35.90 6.19
N HIS A 93 -28.74 36.98 5.41
CA HIS A 93 -29.82 37.97 5.25
C HIS A 93 -30.80 37.61 4.12
N ALA A 94 -30.39 36.77 3.16
CA ALA A 94 -31.22 36.34 2.03
C ALA A 94 -32.26 35.24 2.39
N ILE A 95 -32.91 35.31 3.57
CA ILE A 95 -33.82 34.28 4.13
C ILE A 95 -35.15 34.13 3.35
N ALA A 96 -35.41 34.93 2.31
CA ALA A 96 -36.58 34.75 1.45
C ALA A 96 -36.59 33.35 0.79
N THR A 97 -37.77 32.74 0.71
CA THR A 97 -37.98 31.35 0.27
C THR A 97 -37.84 31.12 -1.24
N GLU A 98 -37.81 32.18 -2.06
CA GLU A 98 -37.78 32.08 -3.52
C GLU A 98 -36.35 31.86 -4.11
N ASP A 99 -35.29 32.06 -3.34
CA ASP A 99 -33.88 32.03 -3.80
C ASP A 99 -33.11 30.75 -3.44
N GLN A 100 -33.77 29.59 -3.35
CA GLN A 100 -33.12 28.34 -2.93
C GLN A 100 -31.95 27.93 -3.84
N GLN A 101 -32.09 28.08 -5.16
CA GLN A 101 -31.04 27.75 -6.12
C GLN A 101 -29.84 28.71 -6.02
N HIS A 102 -30.10 30.01 -5.90
CA HIS A 102 -29.05 31.02 -5.71
C HIS A 102 -28.27 30.78 -4.41
N ARG A 103 -28.97 30.47 -3.31
CA ARG A 103 -28.36 30.10 -2.03
C ARG A 103 -27.46 28.88 -2.14
N GLN A 104 -27.90 27.85 -2.88
CA GLN A 104 -27.09 26.64 -3.10
C GLN A 104 -25.82 26.94 -3.91
N GLU A 105 -25.91 27.78 -4.94
CA GLU A 105 -24.75 28.21 -5.72
C GLU A 105 -23.76 29.05 -4.90
N LEU A 106 -24.29 29.91 -4.01
CA LEU A 106 -23.49 30.70 -3.08
C LEU A 106 -22.73 29.80 -2.10
N HIS A 107 -23.39 28.81 -1.49
CA HIS A 107 -22.71 27.83 -0.62
C HIS A 107 -21.62 27.04 -1.34
N LYS A 108 -21.86 26.60 -2.59
CA LYS A 108 -20.83 25.95 -3.41
C LYS A 108 -19.65 26.88 -3.69
N LEU A 109 -19.90 28.18 -3.91
CA LEU A 109 -18.83 29.16 -4.07
C LEU A 109 -18.05 29.35 -2.77
N MET A 110 -18.74 29.48 -1.63
CA MET A 110 -18.12 29.61 -0.31
C MET A 110 -17.23 28.42 0.03
N ALA A 111 -17.69 27.19 -0.22
CA ALA A 111 -16.87 25.98 -0.05
C ALA A 111 -15.55 26.10 -0.85
N ARG A 112 -15.63 26.56 -2.11
CA ARG A 112 -14.43 26.76 -2.95
C ARG A 112 -13.53 27.90 -2.48
N CYS A 113 -14.07 28.89 -1.80
CA CYS A 113 -13.29 29.97 -1.17
C CYS A 113 -12.57 29.46 0.07
N PHE A 114 -13.27 28.75 0.95
CA PHE A 114 -12.69 28.12 2.13
C PHE A 114 -11.59 27.11 1.80
N LEU A 115 -11.79 26.26 0.79
CA LEU A 115 -10.72 25.38 0.31
C LEU A 115 -9.49 26.18 -0.13
N LYS A 116 -9.67 27.31 -0.81
CA LYS A 116 -8.55 28.16 -1.22
C LYS A 116 -7.89 28.88 -0.06
N LEU A 117 -8.64 29.35 0.94
CA LEU A 117 -8.07 29.92 2.16
C LEU A 117 -7.14 28.93 2.86
N GLY A 118 -7.56 27.67 3.02
CA GLY A 118 -6.70 26.63 3.60
C GLY A 118 -5.43 26.38 2.77
N GLU A 119 -5.58 26.18 1.45
CA GLU A 119 -4.45 25.93 0.54
C GLU A 119 -3.45 27.10 0.54
N TRP A 120 -3.95 28.33 0.55
CA TRP A 120 -3.14 29.55 0.52
C TRP A 120 -2.45 29.81 1.86
N GLN A 121 -3.15 29.58 2.97
CA GLN A 121 -2.58 29.69 4.32
C GLN A 121 -1.39 28.74 4.48
N LEU A 122 -1.52 27.49 4.03
CA LEU A 122 -0.42 26.52 4.03
C LEU A 122 0.75 26.97 3.12
N ASN A 123 0.46 27.55 1.95
CA ASN A 123 1.51 28.04 1.05
C ASN A 123 2.28 29.24 1.64
N LEU A 124 1.62 30.08 2.45
CA LEU A 124 2.23 31.26 3.06
C LEU A 124 3.01 30.93 4.34
N GLN A 125 2.49 30.04 5.19
CA GLN A 125 2.99 29.85 6.56
C GLN A 125 3.49 28.43 6.85
N GLY A 126 3.26 27.47 5.95
CA GLY A 126 3.58 26.06 6.16
C GLY A 126 2.71 25.38 7.24
N ILE A 127 3.11 24.16 7.60
CA ILE A 127 2.44 23.35 8.63
C ILE A 127 3.15 23.60 9.97
N ASN A 128 2.42 24.13 10.95
CA ASN A 128 2.90 24.37 12.30
C ASN A 128 1.72 24.45 13.29
N GLU A 129 2.02 24.55 14.58
CA GLU A 129 1.05 24.58 15.69
C GLU A 129 -0.05 25.64 15.54
N SER A 130 0.27 26.79 14.93
CA SER A 130 -0.66 27.91 14.79
C SER A 130 -1.50 27.84 13.51
N THR A 131 -0.99 27.18 12.47
CA THR A 131 -1.66 27.08 11.16
C THR A 131 -2.62 25.90 11.09
N ILE A 132 -2.27 24.77 11.72
CA ILE A 132 -3.08 23.54 11.70
C ILE A 132 -4.54 23.81 12.13
N PRO A 133 -4.84 24.44 13.28
CA PRO A 133 -6.23 24.66 13.69
C PRO A 133 -7.01 25.57 12.73
N LYS A 134 -6.36 26.62 12.20
CA LYS A 134 -6.98 27.58 11.26
C LYS A 134 -7.32 26.93 9.93
N VAL A 135 -6.41 26.15 9.38
CA VAL A 135 -6.61 25.45 8.11
C VAL A 135 -7.68 24.37 8.25
N LEU A 136 -7.67 23.64 9.37
CA LEU A 136 -8.72 22.66 9.67
C LEU A 136 -10.10 23.34 9.78
N GLN A 137 -10.20 24.51 10.41
CA GLN A 137 -11.43 25.29 10.46
C GLN A 137 -11.92 25.71 9.06
N TYR A 138 -11.01 26.12 8.17
CA TYR A 138 -11.39 26.43 6.79
C TYR A 138 -11.86 25.19 6.03
N TYR A 139 -11.15 24.06 6.14
CA TYR A 139 -11.55 22.84 5.46
C TYR A 139 -12.83 22.22 6.03
N SER A 140 -13.09 22.32 7.34
CA SER A 140 -14.36 21.88 7.94
C SER A 140 -15.52 22.77 7.47
N ALA A 141 -15.36 24.09 7.43
CA ALA A 141 -16.37 24.98 6.86
C ALA A 141 -16.61 24.66 5.36
N SER A 142 -15.56 24.27 4.63
CA SER A 142 -15.70 23.82 3.24
C SER A 142 -16.53 22.54 3.11
N THR A 143 -16.39 21.56 4.00
CA THR A 143 -17.19 20.32 3.96
C THR A 143 -18.63 20.55 4.39
N GLU A 144 -18.89 21.50 5.30
CA GLU A 144 -20.23 21.90 5.72
C GLU A 144 -21.02 22.58 4.61
N HIS A 145 -20.38 23.49 3.86
CA HIS A 145 -21.01 24.22 2.77
C HIS A 145 -21.24 23.39 1.49
N ASP A 146 -20.40 22.40 1.21
CA ASP A 146 -20.60 21.45 0.10
C ASP A 146 -20.29 20.00 0.51
N ARG A 147 -21.31 19.34 1.08
CA ARG A 147 -21.20 17.99 1.64
C ARG A 147 -20.89 16.91 0.59
N ASN A 148 -21.22 17.15 -0.68
CA ASN A 148 -21.04 16.17 -1.76
C ASN A 148 -19.76 16.42 -2.57
N TRP A 149 -18.89 17.32 -2.12
CA TRP A 149 -17.69 17.69 -2.85
C TRP A 149 -16.45 16.92 -2.38
N TYR A 150 -15.97 16.03 -3.25
CA TYR A 150 -14.77 15.22 -3.04
C TYR A 150 -13.57 16.03 -2.49
N LYS A 151 -13.24 17.18 -3.11
CA LYS A 151 -12.01 17.91 -2.76
C LYS A 151 -12.05 18.51 -1.36
N ALA A 152 -13.22 18.89 -0.86
CA ALA A 152 -13.36 19.40 0.50
C ALA A 152 -13.03 18.32 1.53
N TRP A 153 -13.67 17.15 1.39
CA TRP A 153 -13.42 16.01 2.28
C TRP A 153 -11.99 15.50 2.18
N HIS A 154 -11.46 15.38 0.96
CA HIS A 154 -10.08 14.97 0.74
C HIS A 154 -9.08 15.94 1.40
N ALA A 155 -9.22 17.25 1.20
CA ALA A 155 -8.32 18.23 1.81
C ALA A 155 -8.41 18.25 3.33
N TRP A 156 -9.63 18.13 3.89
CA TRP A 156 -9.83 18.01 5.32
C TRP A 156 -9.18 16.74 5.90
N ALA A 157 -9.34 15.60 5.23
CA ALA A 157 -8.74 14.33 5.64
C ALA A 157 -7.20 14.38 5.58
N VAL A 158 -6.64 14.90 4.49
CA VAL A 158 -5.20 15.04 4.31
C VAL A 158 -4.60 16.00 5.34
N MET A 159 -5.24 17.13 5.63
CA MET A 159 -4.75 18.05 6.66
C MET A 159 -4.73 17.41 8.05
N ASN A 160 -5.77 16.66 8.43
CA ASN A 160 -5.77 15.91 9.69
C ASN A 160 -4.67 14.84 9.70
N PHE A 161 -4.48 14.12 8.60
CA PHE A 161 -3.41 13.14 8.45
C PHE A 161 -2.01 13.77 8.56
N GLU A 162 -1.79 14.92 7.93
CA GLU A 162 -0.54 15.68 8.02
C GLU A 162 -0.30 16.22 9.43
N ALA A 163 -1.36 16.62 10.15
CA ALA A 163 -1.26 16.99 11.56
C ALA A 163 -0.79 15.81 12.42
N VAL A 164 -1.36 14.61 12.23
CA VAL A 164 -0.88 13.38 12.90
C VAL A 164 0.62 13.16 12.65
N LEU A 165 1.07 13.28 11.39
CA LEU A 165 2.48 13.12 11.05
C LEU A 165 3.36 14.22 11.67
N HIS A 166 2.91 15.48 11.64
CA HIS A 166 3.65 16.62 12.22
C HIS A 166 3.93 16.38 13.71
N TYR A 167 2.90 16.06 14.49
CA TYR A 167 3.06 15.80 15.93
C TYR A 167 3.90 14.55 16.23
N LYS A 168 3.76 13.48 15.43
CA LYS A 168 4.60 12.28 15.56
C LYS A 168 6.07 12.57 15.32
N LEU A 169 6.40 13.24 14.22
CA LEU A 169 7.78 13.57 13.86
C LEU A 169 8.39 14.59 14.84
N GLN A 170 7.60 15.57 15.29
CA GLN A 170 8.04 16.53 16.30
C GLN A 170 8.38 15.82 17.61
N ASN A 171 7.57 14.84 18.05
CA ASN A 171 7.88 14.07 19.25
C ASN A 171 9.12 13.19 19.08
N GLN A 172 9.26 12.47 17.96
CA GLN A 172 10.45 11.66 17.69
C GLN A 172 11.73 12.51 17.70
N ALA A 173 11.70 13.70 17.09
CA ALA A 173 12.83 14.63 17.12
C ALA A 173 13.15 15.15 18.54
N ARG A 174 12.14 15.31 19.41
CA ARG A 174 12.35 15.68 20.82
C ARG A 174 12.98 14.53 21.61
N ASP A 175 12.56 13.28 21.36
CA ASP A 175 13.08 12.11 22.04
C ASP A 175 14.53 11.80 21.64
N GLU A 176 14.87 11.90 20.36
CA GLU A 176 16.25 11.74 19.87
C GLU A 176 17.20 12.79 20.48
N LYS A 177 16.77 14.05 20.57
CA LYS A 177 17.56 15.11 21.24
C LYS A 177 17.78 14.83 22.72
N LYS A 178 16.82 14.20 23.41
CA LYS A 178 16.97 13.80 24.82
C LYS A 178 17.96 12.65 24.96
N LYS A 179 17.90 11.64 24.08
CA LYS A 179 18.86 10.51 24.08
C LYS A 179 20.29 10.98 23.84
N LEU A 180 20.51 11.87 22.86
CA LEU A 180 21.82 12.47 22.59
C LEU A 180 22.37 13.22 23.82
N ARG A 181 21.54 14.01 24.51
CA ARG A 181 21.95 14.71 25.74
C ARG A 181 22.31 13.78 26.89
N HIS A 182 21.64 12.63 27.02
CA HIS A 182 21.97 11.63 28.04
C HIS A 182 23.24 10.83 27.70
N ALA A 183 23.49 10.52 26.42
CA ALA A 183 24.71 9.85 25.98
C ALA A 183 25.96 10.74 26.12
N SER A 184 25.84 12.06 25.92
CA SER A 184 26.93 13.01 26.18
C SER A 184 27.19 13.29 27.66
N GLY A 185 26.30 12.84 28.55
CA GLY A 185 26.41 13.04 30.01
C GLY A 185 27.03 11.87 30.76
N THR A 186 27.37 10.76 30.09
CA THR A 186 27.93 9.56 30.74
C THR A 186 29.46 9.43 30.60
N SER A 187 30.15 10.45 30.09
CA SER A 187 31.61 10.44 29.89
C SER A 187 32.38 11.40 30.80
N VAL A 188 32.01 11.52 32.08
CA VAL A 188 32.90 12.09 33.12
C VAL A 188 32.59 11.43 34.46
N THR A 189 33.18 10.25 34.72
CA THR A 189 33.84 9.93 36.00
C THR A 189 34.52 8.56 35.91
N SER A 190 35.76 8.53 36.42
CA SER A 190 36.54 7.36 36.86
C SER A 190 37.49 6.74 35.82
N ALA A 191 38.70 7.27 35.84
CA ALA A 191 39.93 6.59 35.44
C ALA A 191 40.29 5.45 36.43
N ASN A 192 41.06 4.49 35.89
CA ASN A 192 41.80 3.38 36.54
C ASN A 192 41.00 2.14 36.95
N THR A 193 41.20 1.02 36.26
CA THR A 193 42.11 -0.09 36.67
C THR A 193 42.17 -1.15 35.57
N GLU A 194 43.35 -1.75 35.38
CA GLU A 194 43.74 -2.78 34.40
C GLU A 194 43.02 -4.14 34.58
N GLY A 195 42.95 -4.96 33.51
CA GLY A 195 42.94 -6.43 33.65
C GLY A 195 42.03 -7.25 32.71
N SER A 196 42.66 -7.86 31.69
CA SER A 196 42.48 -9.22 31.14
C SER A 196 41.12 -9.81 30.64
N ASN A 197 41.23 -10.42 29.45
CA ASN A 197 40.45 -11.48 28.77
C ASN A 197 39.37 -12.26 29.54
N SER A 198 38.21 -12.51 28.91
CA SER A 198 37.76 -13.83 28.38
C SER A 198 36.25 -13.85 28.02
N GLU A 199 35.83 -14.94 27.40
CA GLU A 199 34.71 -15.19 26.49
C GLU A 199 33.28 -15.22 27.09
N SER A 200 32.30 -15.25 26.15
CA SER A 200 30.96 -15.88 26.20
C SER A 200 29.83 -15.17 26.96
N GLU A 201 28.68 -14.94 26.28
CA GLU A 201 27.42 -15.67 26.47
C GLU A 201 26.21 -15.02 25.77
N ALA A 202 25.35 -15.92 25.27
CA ALA A 202 23.93 -15.83 24.92
C ALA A 202 23.14 -14.52 25.13
N GLU A 203 22.53 -14.02 24.04
CA GLU A 203 21.42 -13.05 24.11
C GLU A 203 20.11 -13.74 24.50
N SER A 204 19.61 -13.43 25.70
CA SER A 204 18.23 -13.69 26.14
C SER A 204 17.39 -12.41 26.00
N PRO A 205 16.10 -12.47 25.60
CA PRO A 205 15.31 -11.28 25.32
C PRO A 205 14.49 -10.85 26.55
N GLU A 206 15.11 -10.48 27.66
CA GLU A 206 14.39 -9.87 28.80
C GLU A 206 15.26 -8.81 29.47
N ASN A 207 15.16 -7.56 29.01
CA ASN A 207 15.22 -6.34 29.82
C ASN A 207 15.20 -5.09 28.93
N SER A 208 14.01 -4.61 28.60
CA SER A 208 13.84 -3.20 28.25
C SER A 208 13.65 -2.41 29.55
N PRO A 209 14.41 -1.34 29.83
CA PRO A 209 14.22 -0.55 31.04
C PRO A 209 12.84 0.08 31.06
N ALA A 210 12.12 -0.06 32.18
CA ALA A 210 10.79 0.52 32.36
C ALA A 210 10.83 2.05 32.18
N PRO A 211 9.89 2.66 31.43
CA PRO A 211 9.90 4.09 31.17
C PRO A 211 9.69 4.89 32.46
N SER A 212 10.48 5.94 32.64
CA SER A 212 10.39 6.86 33.78
C SER A 212 9.02 7.59 33.84
N PRO A 213 8.56 8.07 35.02
CA PRO A 213 7.24 8.70 35.17
C PRO A 213 6.98 9.89 34.23
N VAL A 214 8.03 10.64 33.91
CA VAL A 214 7.99 11.77 32.97
C VAL A 214 7.81 11.28 31.51
N GLN A 215 8.41 10.16 31.14
CA GLN A 215 8.24 9.55 29.81
C GLN A 215 6.83 8.96 29.63
N LYS A 216 6.24 8.41 30.69
CA LYS A 216 4.84 7.92 30.68
C LYS A 216 3.86 9.05 30.38
N LYS A 217 3.98 10.19 31.06
CA LYS A 217 3.10 11.36 30.85
C LYS A 217 3.19 11.95 29.44
N VAL A 218 4.40 12.09 28.89
CA VAL A 218 4.60 12.61 27.52
C VAL A 218 3.99 11.68 26.47
N THR A 219 4.07 10.36 26.68
CA THR A 219 3.49 9.37 25.77
C THR A 219 1.96 9.39 25.81
N GLU A 220 1.36 9.61 26.99
CA GLU A 220 -0.09 9.78 27.16
C GLU A 220 -0.60 11.07 26.48
N ASP A 221 0.08 12.19 26.68
CA ASP A 221 -0.29 13.48 26.07
C ASP A 221 -0.15 13.44 24.53
N LEU A 222 0.88 12.77 24.02
CA LEU A 222 1.03 12.53 22.59
C LEU A 222 -0.10 11.65 22.05
N SER A 223 -0.46 10.58 22.76
CA SER A 223 -1.53 9.67 22.32
C SER A 223 -2.87 10.42 22.19
N LYS A 224 -3.21 11.27 23.17
CA LYS A 224 -4.39 12.15 23.10
C LYS A 224 -4.32 13.13 21.92
N THR A 225 -3.16 13.75 21.72
CA THR A 225 -2.95 14.71 20.62
C THR A 225 -3.10 14.04 19.26
N LEU A 226 -2.49 12.87 19.07
CA LEU A 226 -2.60 12.11 17.82
C LEU A 226 -4.02 11.61 17.60
N LEU A 227 -4.70 11.12 18.65
CA LEU A 227 -6.07 10.64 18.56
C LEU A 227 -7.03 11.73 18.06
N MET A 228 -6.85 12.97 18.55
CA MET A 228 -7.65 14.14 18.17
C MET A 228 -7.68 14.39 16.65
N TYR A 229 -6.60 14.07 15.94
CA TYR A 229 -6.52 14.24 14.48
C TYR A 229 -6.70 12.92 13.71
N THR A 230 -6.44 11.78 14.34
CA THR A 230 -6.52 10.47 13.68
C THR A 230 -7.96 10.09 13.33
N VAL A 231 -8.89 10.23 14.26
CA VAL A 231 -10.31 9.88 14.03
C VAL A 231 -10.92 10.74 12.91
N PRO A 232 -10.77 12.09 12.92
CA PRO A 232 -11.21 12.93 11.81
C PRO A 232 -10.57 12.57 10.46
N ALA A 233 -9.27 12.24 10.43
CA ALA A 233 -8.60 11.81 9.20
C ALA A 233 -9.26 10.55 8.62
N VAL A 234 -9.51 9.54 9.45
CA VAL A 234 -10.17 8.29 9.06
C VAL A 234 -11.56 8.59 8.48
N GLN A 235 -12.40 9.31 9.21
CA GLN A 235 -13.76 9.67 8.76
C GLN A 235 -13.74 10.47 7.46
N GLY A 236 -12.82 11.43 7.34
CA GLY A 236 -12.66 12.26 6.16
C GLY A 236 -12.28 11.46 4.92
N PHE A 237 -11.33 10.53 5.04
CA PHE A 237 -10.96 9.66 3.92
C PHE A 237 -12.09 8.72 3.52
N PHE A 238 -12.82 8.13 4.47
CA PHE A 238 -14.00 7.31 4.12
C PHE A 238 -15.02 8.10 3.31
N ARG A 239 -15.27 9.38 3.68
CA ARG A 239 -16.14 10.24 2.88
C ARG A 239 -15.56 10.61 1.53
N SER A 240 -14.28 10.99 1.43
CA SER A 240 -13.66 11.31 0.14
C SER A 240 -13.69 10.11 -0.81
N ILE A 241 -13.45 8.89 -0.30
CA ILE A 241 -13.52 7.66 -1.08
C ILE A 241 -14.94 7.41 -1.59
N SER A 242 -15.97 7.57 -0.74
CA SER A 242 -17.38 7.39 -1.15
C SER A 242 -17.82 8.36 -2.25
N LEU A 243 -17.18 9.54 -2.31
CA LEU A 243 -17.45 10.57 -3.31
C LEU A 243 -16.58 10.43 -4.56
N SER A 244 -15.56 9.57 -4.54
CA SER A 244 -14.67 9.32 -5.66
C SER A 244 -15.13 8.10 -6.46
N ARG A 245 -15.46 8.32 -7.73
CA ARG A 245 -15.87 7.27 -8.66
C ARG A 245 -14.63 6.63 -9.33
N GLY A 246 -14.03 5.66 -8.66
CA GLY A 246 -12.97 4.80 -9.22
C GLY A 246 -11.53 5.32 -9.15
N ASN A 247 -11.30 6.58 -8.78
CA ASN A 247 -9.94 7.14 -8.59
C ASN A 247 -9.72 7.50 -7.11
N ASN A 248 -9.63 6.48 -6.26
CA ASN A 248 -9.53 6.63 -4.81
C ASN A 248 -8.35 5.88 -4.19
N LEU A 249 -7.46 5.30 -5.00
CA LEU A 249 -6.28 4.55 -4.53
C LEU A 249 -5.47 5.30 -3.46
N GLN A 250 -5.21 6.60 -3.70
CA GLN A 250 -4.46 7.42 -2.76
C GLN A 250 -5.17 7.48 -1.39
N ASP A 251 -6.47 7.75 -1.37
CA ASP A 251 -7.25 7.87 -0.13
C ASP A 251 -7.34 6.52 0.58
N THR A 252 -7.58 5.44 -0.16
CA THR A 252 -7.63 4.07 0.38
C THR A 252 -6.31 3.67 1.03
N LEU A 253 -5.16 3.97 0.41
CA LEU A 253 -3.84 3.71 1.00
C LEU A 253 -3.58 4.55 2.26
N ARG A 254 -4.12 5.78 2.35
CA ARG A 254 -4.04 6.59 3.58
C ARG A 254 -4.89 5.99 4.70
N VAL A 255 -6.08 5.47 4.41
CA VAL A 255 -6.88 4.72 5.38
C VAL A 255 -6.09 3.51 5.92
N LEU A 256 -5.45 2.73 5.03
CA LEU A 256 -4.62 1.59 5.46
C LEU A 256 -3.44 2.02 6.34
N THR A 257 -2.80 3.14 6.01
CA THR A 257 -1.71 3.69 6.83
C THR A 257 -2.21 4.01 8.25
N LEU A 258 -3.34 4.72 8.37
CA LEU A 258 -3.93 5.05 9.66
C LEU A 258 -4.38 3.79 10.42
N TRP A 259 -4.97 2.83 9.72
CA TRP A 259 -5.44 1.59 10.31
C TRP A 259 -4.29 0.75 10.86
N PHE A 260 -3.25 0.47 10.06
CA PHE A 260 -2.16 -0.39 10.51
C PHE A 260 -1.33 0.25 11.63
N ASP A 261 -1.14 1.56 11.60
CA ASP A 261 -0.34 2.28 12.61
C ASP A 261 -1.13 2.56 13.89
N TYR A 262 -2.41 2.96 13.80
CA TYR A 262 -3.20 3.49 14.92
C TYR A 262 -4.52 2.76 15.21
N GLY A 263 -4.96 1.83 14.35
CA GLY A 263 -6.24 1.12 14.51
C GLY A 263 -6.29 0.11 15.67
N HIS A 264 -5.24 0.05 16.50
CA HIS A 264 -5.24 -0.65 17.79
C HIS A 264 -5.85 0.22 18.91
N TRP A 265 -6.05 1.51 18.69
CA TRP A 265 -6.81 2.38 19.58
C TRP A 265 -8.32 2.19 19.37
N PRO A 266 -9.13 2.01 20.43
CA PRO A 266 -10.55 1.70 20.31
C PRO A 266 -11.36 2.71 19.48
N GLU A 267 -11.14 4.00 19.66
CA GLU A 267 -11.88 5.07 18.99
C GLU A 267 -11.53 5.13 17.49
N VAL A 268 -10.28 4.83 17.14
CA VAL A 268 -9.87 4.70 15.73
C VAL A 268 -10.47 3.43 15.13
N ASN A 269 -10.49 2.32 15.88
CA ASN A 269 -11.09 1.07 15.44
C ASN A 269 -12.58 1.22 15.18
N GLU A 270 -13.32 1.92 16.04
CA GLU A 270 -14.74 2.21 15.86
C GLU A 270 -15.00 2.97 14.55
N ALA A 271 -14.26 4.06 14.31
CA ALA A 271 -14.35 4.83 13.07
C ALA A 271 -14.00 3.99 11.83
N LEU A 272 -13.02 3.09 11.94
CA LEU A 272 -12.66 2.15 10.87
C LEU A 272 -13.77 1.13 10.60
N VAL A 273 -14.36 0.55 11.65
CA VAL A 273 -15.46 -0.41 11.53
C VAL A 273 -16.67 0.22 10.85
N GLU A 274 -17.04 1.44 11.25
CA GLU A 274 -18.14 2.19 10.61
C GLU A 274 -17.82 2.49 9.14
N GLY A 275 -16.62 2.98 8.86
CA GLY A 275 -16.20 3.31 7.50
C GLY A 275 -16.13 2.11 6.56
N VAL A 276 -15.60 0.97 7.05
CA VAL A 276 -15.54 -0.29 6.29
C VAL A 276 -16.94 -0.77 5.91
N LYS A 277 -17.93 -0.66 6.81
CA LYS A 277 -19.33 -1.01 6.53
C LYS A 277 -19.99 -0.08 5.50
N ALA A 278 -19.59 1.20 5.47
CA ALA A 278 -20.21 2.21 4.59
C ALA A 278 -19.64 2.23 3.17
N ILE A 279 -18.38 1.79 2.98
CA ILE A 279 -17.71 1.79 1.68
C ILE A 279 -18.12 0.58 0.83
N GLN A 280 -18.17 0.78 -0.50
CA GLN A 280 -18.36 -0.29 -1.48
C GLN A 280 -17.20 -1.29 -1.44
N ILE A 281 -17.51 -2.58 -1.42
CA ILE A 281 -16.53 -3.66 -1.25
C ILE A 281 -15.47 -3.66 -2.37
N ASP A 282 -15.83 -3.25 -3.60
CA ASP A 282 -14.93 -3.13 -4.76
C ASP A 282 -13.70 -2.24 -4.50
N THR A 283 -13.86 -1.24 -3.62
CA THR A 283 -12.81 -0.29 -3.27
C THR A 283 -11.57 -1.00 -2.69
N TRP A 284 -11.79 -2.12 -2.00
CA TRP A 284 -10.72 -2.86 -1.33
C TRP A 284 -9.93 -3.77 -2.27
N LEU A 285 -10.46 -4.07 -3.45
CA LEU A 285 -9.80 -4.96 -4.42
C LEU A 285 -8.43 -4.43 -4.84
N GLN A 286 -8.32 -3.12 -5.05
CA GLN A 286 -7.07 -2.46 -5.45
C GLN A 286 -5.97 -2.50 -4.36
N VAL A 287 -6.33 -2.81 -3.11
CA VAL A 287 -5.41 -2.84 -1.97
C VAL A 287 -5.31 -4.22 -1.28
N ILE A 288 -5.79 -5.28 -1.93
CA ILE A 288 -5.64 -6.66 -1.44
C ILE A 288 -4.18 -7.00 -1.08
N PRO A 289 -3.16 -6.66 -1.90
CA PRO A 289 -1.77 -6.98 -1.55
C PRO A 289 -1.33 -6.38 -0.20
N GLN A 290 -1.76 -5.15 0.10
CA GLN A 290 -1.43 -4.46 1.34
C GLN A 290 -2.17 -5.05 2.55
N LEU A 291 -3.43 -5.48 2.37
CA LEU A 291 -4.20 -6.18 3.40
C LEU A 291 -3.58 -7.55 3.72
N ILE A 292 -3.26 -8.33 2.68
CA ILE A 292 -2.64 -9.65 2.81
C ILE A 292 -1.25 -9.55 3.42
N ALA A 293 -0.49 -8.49 3.15
CA ALA A 293 0.82 -8.25 3.78
C ALA A 293 0.74 -8.05 5.31
N ARG A 294 -0.45 -7.75 5.86
CA ARG A 294 -0.69 -7.54 7.31
C ARG A 294 -1.65 -8.57 7.92
N ILE A 295 -1.93 -9.67 7.22
CA ILE A 295 -2.86 -10.72 7.65
C ILE A 295 -2.48 -11.37 9.00
N ASP A 296 -1.19 -11.32 9.35
CA ASP A 296 -0.57 -11.89 10.54
C ASP A 296 -0.14 -10.82 11.55
N THR A 297 -0.78 -9.65 11.55
CA THR A 297 -0.49 -8.60 12.52
C THR A 297 -0.66 -9.10 13.96
N PRO A 298 0.29 -8.82 14.89
CA PRO A 298 0.17 -9.23 16.28
C PRO A 298 -0.87 -8.40 17.06
N ARG A 299 -1.42 -7.32 16.45
CA ARG A 299 -2.39 -6.42 17.08
C ARG A 299 -3.82 -6.99 16.93
N PRO A 300 -4.47 -7.48 18.00
CA PRO A 300 -5.71 -8.25 17.87
C PRO A 300 -6.89 -7.49 17.25
N LEU A 301 -7.07 -6.21 17.63
CA LEU A 301 -8.15 -5.36 17.08
C LEU A 301 -7.98 -5.10 15.58
N VAL A 302 -6.74 -4.89 15.14
CA VAL A 302 -6.41 -4.67 13.72
C VAL A 302 -6.62 -5.97 12.95
N GLY A 303 -6.04 -7.08 13.43
CA GLY A 303 -6.11 -8.38 12.75
C GLY A 303 -7.55 -8.91 12.62
N ARG A 304 -8.39 -8.71 13.64
CA ARG A 304 -9.81 -9.10 13.60
C ARG A 304 -10.56 -8.37 12.49
N LEU A 305 -10.35 -7.07 12.34
CA LEU A 305 -11.02 -6.28 11.30
C LEU A 305 -10.50 -6.63 9.89
N ILE A 306 -9.19 -6.92 9.74
CA ILE A 306 -8.61 -7.41 8.47
C ILE A 306 -9.25 -8.75 8.09
N TYR A 307 -9.33 -9.68 9.04
CA TYR A 307 -9.95 -10.98 8.83
C TYR A 307 -11.41 -10.87 8.39
N GLN A 308 -12.19 -10.00 9.05
CA GLN A 308 -13.58 -9.74 8.68
C GLN A 308 -13.67 -9.19 7.26
N LEU A 309 -12.91 -8.14 6.95
CA LEU A 309 -12.93 -7.53 5.62
C LEU A 309 -12.52 -8.52 4.51
N LEU A 310 -11.45 -9.30 4.71
CA LEU A 310 -11.04 -10.30 3.73
C LEU A 310 -12.08 -11.43 3.58
N THR A 311 -12.78 -11.80 4.65
CA THR A 311 -13.89 -12.75 4.57
C THR A 311 -15.05 -12.17 3.75
N ASP A 312 -15.38 -10.89 3.95
CA ASP A 312 -16.42 -10.19 3.19
C ASP A 312 -16.05 -10.07 1.71
N ILE A 313 -14.80 -9.67 1.40
CA ILE A 313 -14.29 -9.66 0.02
C ILE A 313 -14.36 -11.07 -0.58
N GLY A 314 -14.01 -12.11 0.19
CA GLY A 314 -14.08 -13.51 -0.27
C GLY A 314 -15.49 -13.93 -0.66
N ARG A 315 -16.51 -13.40 0.02
CA ARG A 315 -17.93 -13.70 -0.27
C ARG A 315 -18.41 -13.09 -1.58
N TYR A 316 -17.99 -11.86 -1.90
CA TYR A 316 -18.45 -11.12 -3.10
C TYR A 316 -17.51 -11.25 -4.30
N HIS A 317 -16.20 -11.28 -4.07
CA HIS A 317 -15.15 -11.31 -5.10
C HIS A 317 -14.11 -12.41 -4.82
N PRO A 318 -14.50 -13.70 -4.74
CA PRO A 318 -13.59 -14.77 -4.36
C PRO A 318 -12.39 -14.92 -5.31
N GLN A 319 -12.58 -14.63 -6.61
CA GLN A 319 -11.52 -14.66 -7.62
C GLN A 319 -10.37 -13.66 -7.34
N ALA A 320 -10.68 -12.51 -6.73
CA ALA A 320 -9.66 -11.50 -6.41
C ALA A 320 -8.73 -11.94 -5.27
N LEU A 321 -9.24 -12.76 -4.34
CA LEU A 321 -8.50 -13.20 -3.16
C LEU A 321 -7.77 -14.52 -3.33
N ILE A 322 -8.23 -15.36 -4.27
CA ILE A 322 -7.80 -16.76 -4.27
C ILE A 322 -6.28 -16.91 -4.46
N TYR A 323 -5.69 -16.23 -5.43
CA TYR A 323 -4.24 -16.31 -5.65
C TYR A 323 -3.42 -15.73 -4.48
N PRO A 324 -3.67 -14.50 -3.99
CA PRO A 324 -2.95 -13.99 -2.82
C PRO A 324 -3.08 -14.86 -1.57
N LEU A 325 -4.26 -15.43 -1.30
CA LEU A 325 -4.48 -16.30 -0.14
C LEU A 325 -3.79 -17.65 -0.29
N THR A 326 -3.81 -18.27 -1.47
CA THR A 326 -3.09 -19.54 -1.71
C THR A 326 -1.57 -19.37 -1.57
N VAL A 327 -1.02 -18.20 -1.91
CA VAL A 327 0.39 -17.90 -1.63
C VAL A 327 0.62 -17.75 -0.12
N ALA A 328 -0.24 -17.00 0.58
CA ALA A 328 -0.12 -16.80 2.02
C ALA A 328 -0.31 -18.10 2.84
N SER A 329 -1.13 -19.04 2.37
CA SER A 329 -1.40 -20.31 3.06
C SER A 329 -0.21 -21.28 3.05
N LYS A 330 0.76 -21.08 2.15
CA LYS A 330 2.01 -21.85 2.03
C LYS A 330 3.21 -21.15 2.68
N SER A 331 2.97 -20.06 3.41
CA SER A 331 4.02 -19.31 4.11
C SER A 331 4.73 -20.16 5.16
N THR A 332 6.05 -19.99 5.31
CA THR A 332 6.84 -20.61 6.39
C THR A 332 6.51 -20.03 7.76
N THR A 333 6.09 -18.76 7.83
CA THR A 333 5.62 -18.13 9.07
C THR A 333 4.28 -18.71 9.54
N THR A 334 4.27 -19.25 10.76
CA THR A 334 3.11 -19.92 11.39
C THR A 334 1.86 -19.05 11.45
N ALA A 335 1.98 -17.82 11.94
CA ALA A 335 0.85 -16.90 12.07
C ALA A 335 0.18 -16.60 10.72
N ARG A 336 1.00 -16.40 9.68
CA ARG A 336 0.57 -16.09 8.31
C ARG A 336 -0.15 -17.26 7.65
N HIS A 337 0.42 -18.47 7.71
CA HIS A 337 -0.26 -19.64 7.15
C HIS A 337 -1.58 -19.91 7.88
N ASN A 338 -1.62 -19.77 9.22
CA ASN A 338 -2.82 -20.03 10.00
C ASN A 338 -3.94 -19.05 9.66
N ALA A 339 -3.63 -17.76 9.60
CA ALA A 339 -4.60 -16.73 9.25
C ALA A 339 -5.15 -16.91 7.82
N ALA A 340 -4.28 -17.20 6.85
CA ALA A 340 -4.68 -17.43 5.46
C ALA A 340 -5.54 -18.69 5.30
N ASN A 341 -5.15 -19.82 5.90
CA ASN A 341 -5.93 -21.05 5.87
C ASN A 341 -7.29 -20.90 6.56
N LYS A 342 -7.37 -20.08 7.61
CA LYS A 342 -8.66 -19.79 8.26
C LYS A 342 -9.62 -19.04 7.32
N ILE A 343 -9.14 -18.06 6.56
CA ILE A 343 -9.96 -17.34 5.56
C ILE A 343 -10.34 -18.27 4.39
N LEU A 344 -9.39 -19.05 3.87
CA LEU A 344 -9.69 -20.05 2.82
C LEU A 344 -10.76 -21.06 3.28
N LYS A 345 -10.70 -21.50 4.55
CA LYS A 345 -11.71 -22.40 5.12
C LYS A 345 -13.09 -21.76 5.14
N ASN A 346 -13.21 -20.49 5.51
CA ASN A 346 -14.47 -19.74 5.40
C ASN A 346 -14.94 -19.63 3.94
N MET A 347 -14.03 -19.38 3.01
CA MET A 347 -14.37 -19.30 1.58
C MET A 347 -14.87 -20.63 1.00
N CYS A 348 -14.44 -21.77 1.56
CA CYS A 348 -14.94 -23.08 1.15
C CYS A 348 -16.44 -23.25 1.39
N GLU A 349 -17.06 -22.51 2.31
CA GLU A 349 -18.50 -22.63 2.59
C GLU A 349 -19.38 -22.20 1.40
N HIS A 350 -18.88 -21.31 0.54
CA HIS A 350 -19.60 -20.80 -0.63
C HIS A 350 -18.88 -21.03 -1.98
N SER A 351 -17.58 -21.29 -1.97
CA SER A 351 -16.76 -21.45 -3.18
C SER A 351 -15.71 -22.57 -3.05
N ASN A 352 -16.12 -23.73 -2.51
CA ASN A 352 -15.21 -24.86 -2.30
C ASN A 352 -14.49 -25.30 -3.58
N THR A 353 -15.21 -25.44 -4.69
CA THR A 353 -14.65 -25.86 -5.99
C THR A 353 -13.55 -24.90 -6.46
N LEU A 354 -13.76 -23.58 -6.38
CA LEU A 354 -12.77 -22.56 -6.72
C LEU A 354 -11.52 -22.71 -5.86
N VAL A 355 -11.72 -22.87 -4.54
CA VAL A 355 -10.63 -22.97 -3.58
C VAL A 355 -9.79 -24.21 -3.83
N GLN A 356 -10.41 -25.38 -4.02
CA GLN A 356 -9.70 -26.62 -4.33
C GLN A 356 -8.97 -26.55 -5.67
N GLN A 357 -9.61 -25.99 -6.71
CA GLN A 357 -8.98 -25.79 -8.02
C GLN A 357 -7.75 -24.89 -7.90
N ALA A 358 -7.85 -23.75 -7.22
CA ALA A 358 -6.74 -22.82 -7.09
C ALA A 358 -5.58 -23.38 -6.26
N MET A 359 -5.87 -24.12 -5.18
CA MET A 359 -4.83 -24.80 -4.39
C MET A 359 -4.06 -25.80 -5.26
N MET A 360 -4.77 -26.68 -5.97
CA MET A 360 -4.16 -27.67 -6.86
C MET A 360 -3.37 -27.00 -7.99
N VAL A 361 -3.96 -26.03 -8.70
CA VAL A 361 -3.29 -25.32 -9.79
C VAL A 361 -2.03 -24.60 -9.29
N SER A 362 -2.10 -23.94 -8.14
CA SER A 362 -0.94 -23.27 -7.55
C SER A 362 0.17 -24.23 -7.16
N GLU A 363 -0.14 -25.38 -6.55
CA GLU A 363 0.86 -26.40 -6.19
C GLU A 363 1.56 -26.95 -7.42
N GLU A 364 0.80 -27.28 -8.45
CA GLU A 364 1.35 -27.88 -9.66
C GLU A 364 2.11 -26.86 -10.51
N LEU A 365 1.71 -25.58 -10.52
CA LEU A 365 2.50 -24.51 -11.13
C LEU A 365 3.85 -24.32 -10.44
N ILE A 366 3.91 -24.43 -9.11
CA ILE A 366 5.18 -24.40 -8.36
C ILE A 366 6.06 -25.60 -8.74
N ARG A 367 5.49 -26.80 -8.79
CA ARG A 367 6.19 -28.03 -9.22
C ARG A 367 6.77 -27.91 -10.62
N VAL A 368 6.01 -27.33 -11.56
CA VAL A 368 6.45 -27.11 -12.95
C VAL A 368 7.49 -25.99 -13.06
N ALA A 369 7.41 -24.98 -12.17
CA ALA A 369 8.28 -23.83 -12.18
C ALA A 369 9.73 -24.17 -11.83
N ILE A 370 9.99 -25.17 -10.98
CA ILE A 370 11.34 -25.63 -10.62
C ILE A 370 11.32 -27.15 -10.45
N LEU A 371 12.02 -27.86 -11.33
CA LEU A 371 12.11 -29.32 -11.30
C LEU A 371 13.13 -29.80 -10.25
N TRP A 372 13.03 -31.04 -9.79
CA TRP A 372 14.01 -31.64 -8.88
C TRP A 372 15.46 -31.52 -9.39
N HIS A 373 15.68 -31.71 -10.71
CA HIS A 373 17.00 -31.55 -11.32
C HIS A 373 17.59 -30.15 -11.09
N GLU A 374 16.76 -29.11 -11.15
CA GLU A 374 17.18 -27.72 -10.99
C GLU A 374 17.41 -27.38 -9.53
N MET A 375 16.51 -27.83 -8.64
CA MET A 375 16.68 -27.67 -7.19
C MET A 375 17.98 -28.32 -6.70
N TRP A 376 18.28 -29.54 -7.18
CA TRP A 376 19.53 -30.22 -6.88
C TRP A 376 20.75 -29.54 -7.50
N HIS A 377 20.65 -29.02 -8.73
CA HIS A 377 21.77 -28.30 -9.33
C HIS A 377 22.12 -27.03 -8.56
N GLU A 378 21.14 -26.17 -8.28
CA GLU A 378 21.32 -24.94 -7.50
C GLU A 378 21.77 -25.24 -6.08
N GLY A 379 21.12 -26.20 -5.41
CA GLY A 379 21.46 -26.57 -4.03
C GLY A 379 22.86 -27.16 -3.90
N LEU A 380 23.32 -27.97 -4.86
CA LEU A 380 24.70 -28.50 -4.86
C LEU A 380 25.73 -27.41 -5.17
N GLU A 381 25.42 -26.47 -6.06
CA GLU A 381 26.29 -25.32 -6.33
C GLU A 381 26.48 -24.48 -5.06
N GLU A 382 25.40 -24.14 -4.35
CA GLU A 382 25.45 -23.38 -3.10
C GLU A 382 26.10 -24.16 -1.96
N ALA A 383 25.75 -25.44 -1.77
CA ALA A 383 26.38 -26.29 -0.76
C ALA A 383 27.90 -26.42 -1.00
N SER A 384 28.33 -26.49 -2.26
CA SER A 384 29.76 -26.55 -2.60
C SER A 384 30.50 -25.26 -2.25
N ARG A 385 29.86 -24.11 -2.47
CA ARG A 385 30.38 -22.78 -2.10
C ARG A 385 30.58 -22.67 -0.59
N LEU A 386 29.60 -23.10 0.19
CA LEU A 386 29.65 -23.11 1.66
C LEU A 386 30.75 -24.04 2.17
N TYR A 387 30.84 -25.27 1.65
CA TYR A 387 31.79 -26.26 2.14
C TYR A 387 33.24 -25.99 1.71
N PHE A 388 33.49 -25.82 0.40
CA PHE A 388 34.84 -25.67 -0.12
C PHE A 388 35.36 -24.23 -0.04
N GLY A 389 34.48 -23.24 -0.20
CA GLY A 389 34.83 -21.82 -0.15
C GLY A 389 34.88 -21.28 1.28
N GLU A 390 33.79 -21.41 2.02
CA GLU A 390 33.65 -20.81 3.36
C GLU A 390 34.00 -21.75 4.52
N ARG A 391 34.23 -23.04 4.25
CA ARG A 391 34.41 -24.09 5.29
C ARG A 391 33.22 -24.20 6.26
N ASN A 392 32.03 -23.77 5.84
CA ASN A 392 30.81 -23.80 6.63
C ASN A 392 30.03 -25.11 6.42
N VAL A 393 30.38 -26.13 7.20
CA VAL A 393 29.75 -27.47 7.11
C VAL A 393 28.29 -27.45 7.59
N LYS A 394 27.98 -26.65 8.63
CA LYS A 394 26.62 -26.57 9.17
C LYS A 394 25.68 -25.95 8.14
N GLY A 395 26.06 -24.81 7.55
CA GLY A 395 25.28 -24.17 6.48
C GLY A 395 25.11 -25.08 5.26
N MET A 396 26.12 -25.87 4.89
CA MET A 396 26.00 -26.86 3.81
C MET A 396 24.88 -27.88 4.10
N PHE A 397 24.73 -28.37 5.33
CA PHE A 397 23.62 -29.27 5.69
C PHE A 397 22.27 -28.57 5.64
N GLU A 398 22.18 -27.33 6.13
CA GLU A 398 20.95 -26.52 6.06
C GLU A 398 20.45 -26.35 4.62
N VAL A 399 21.35 -26.37 3.62
CA VAL A 399 21.00 -26.35 2.18
C VAL A 399 20.57 -27.72 1.65
N LEU A 400 21.26 -28.80 2.02
CA LEU A 400 21.05 -30.13 1.42
C LEU A 400 19.91 -30.93 2.08
N GLU A 401 19.69 -30.77 3.39
CA GLU A 401 18.67 -31.54 4.12
C GLU A 401 17.25 -31.34 3.57
N PRO A 402 16.79 -30.11 3.23
CA PRO A 402 15.47 -29.92 2.63
C PRO A 402 15.30 -30.65 1.29
N LEU A 403 16.36 -30.80 0.49
CA LEU A 403 16.33 -31.50 -0.79
C LEU A 403 16.19 -33.02 -0.61
N HIS A 404 16.90 -33.58 0.38
CA HIS A 404 16.72 -34.98 0.75
C HIS A 404 15.31 -35.25 1.31
N ALA A 405 14.84 -34.39 2.22
CA ALA A 405 13.49 -34.49 2.78
C ALA A 405 12.39 -34.36 1.70
N MET A 406 12.64 -33.57 0.64
CA MET A 406 11.77 -33.50 -0.53
C MET A 406 11.69 -34.85 -1.25
N MET A 407 12.83 -35.51 -1.50
CA MET A 407 12.87 -36.81 -2.19
C MET A 407 12.31 -37.96 -1.34
N GLU A 408 12.44 -37.88 -0.02
CA GLU A 408 11.90 -38.88 0.92
C GLU A 408 10.37 -39.01 0.84
N ARG A 409 9.66 -37.96 0.41
CA ARG A 409 8.21 -38.00 0.12
C ARG A 409 7.85 -38.91 -1.06
N GLY A 410 8.84 -39.31 -1.86
CA GLY A 410 8.69 -40.14 -3.04
C GLY A 410 8.27 -39.36 -4.29
N PRO A 411 8.53 -39.94 -5.49
CA PRO A 411 8.16 -39.32 -6.75
C PRO A 411 6.64 -39.33 -6.98
N GLN A 412 6.09 -38.18 -7.38
CA GLN A 412 4.65 -37.98 -7.60
C GLN A 412 4.30 -37.83 -9.10
N THR A 413 5.30 -37.60 -9.95
CA THR A 413 5.15 -37.42 -11.40
C THR A 413 6.16 -38.26 -12.16
N LEU A 414 5.91 -38.54 -13.45
CA LEU A 414 6.82 -39.36 -14.27
C LEU A 414 8.22 -38.72 -14.36
N LYS A 415 8.30 -37.39 -14.38
CA LYS A 415 9.59 -36.68 -14.39
C LYS A 415 10.36 -36.89 -13.09
N GLU A 416 9.68 -36.87 -11.94
CA GLU A 416 10.27 -37.18 -10.64
C GLU A 416 10.67 -38.66 -10.53
N THR A 417 9.86 -39.58 -11.05
CA THR A 417 10.21 -41.00 -11.12
C THR A 417 11.49 -41.22 -11.92
N SER A 418 11.62 -40.58 -13.09
CA SER A 418 12.82 -40.68 -13.91
C SER A 418 14.07 -40.11 -13.23
N PHE A 419 13.92 -39.02 -12.46
CA PHE A 419 15.01 -38.47 -11.65
C PHE A 419 15.44 -39.44 -10.57
N ASN A 420 14.48 -39.97 -9.80
CA ASN A 420 14.75 -40.86 -8.69
C ASN A 420 15.40 -42.17 -9.17
N GLN A 421 14.97 -42.69 -10.33
CA GLN A 421 15.57 -43.86 -10.95
C GLN A 421 17.02 -43.61 -11.42
N ALA A 422 17.33 -42.39 -11.91
CA ALA A 422 18.65 -42.07 -12.46
C ALA A 422 19.68 -41.62 -11.41
N TYR A 423 19.25 -40.99 -10.31
CA TYR A 423 20.11 -40.30 -9.34
C TYR A 423 19.77 -40.61 -7.87
N GLY A 424 18.59 -41.16 -7.57
CA GLY A 424 18.09 -41.28 -6.20
C GLY A 424 18.93 -42.21 -5.32
N ARG A 425 19.48 -43.29 -5.89
CA ARG A 425 20.37 -44.20 -5.16
C ARG A 425 21.64 -43.47 -4.67
N ASP A 426 22.31 -42.76 -5.59
CA ASP A 426 23.57 -42.06 -5.29
C ASP A 426 23.34 -40.95 -4.26
N LEU A 427 22.22 -40.22 -4.36
CA LEU A 427 21.87 -39.17 -3.39
C LEU A 427 21.56 -39.75 -2.00
N MET A 428 20.84 -40.87 -1.93
CA MET A 428 20.56 -41.55 -0.66
C MET A 428 21.84 -42.07 -0.01
N GLU A 429 22.77 -42.63 -0.80
CA GLU A 429 24.08 -43.06 -0.30
C GLU A 429 24.95 -41.88 0.16
N ALA A 430 24.93 -40.76 -0.57
CA ALA A 430 25.59 -39.52 -0.15
C ALA A 430 25.03 -38.99 1.17
N GLN A 431 23.70 -39.06 1.38
CA GLN A 431 23.07 -38.67 2.64
C GLN A 431 23.53 -39.56 3.81
N GLU A 432 23.69 -40.86 3.58
CA GLU A 432 24.16 -41.78 4.62
C GLU A 432 25.61 -41.45 5.05
N TRP A 433 26.49 -41.12 4.10
CA TRP A 433 27.83 -40.63 4.40
C TRP A 433 27.82 -39.31 5.18
N CYS A 434 26.95 -38.38 4.81
CA CYS A 434 26.71 -37.15 5.56
C CYS A 434 26.27 -37.43 7.02
N ARG A 435 25.33 -38.37 7.23
CA ARG A 435 24.87 -38.78 8.56
C ARG A 435 25.95 -39.48 9.38
N LYS A 436 26.84 -40.24 8.74
CA LYS A 436 28.02 -40.84 9.41
C LYS A 436 28.98 -39.75 9.89
N TYR A 437 29.27 -38.75 9.05
CA TYR A 437 30.08 -37.60 9.43
C TYR A 437 29.52 -36.86 10.65
N MET A 438 28.20 -36.67 10.73
CA MET A 438 27.57 -36.02 11.91
C MET A 438 27.83 -36.76 13.22
N LYS A 439 28.06 -38.08 13.18
CA LYS A 439 28.36 -38.91 14.35
C LYS A 439 29.87 -39.04 14.59
N SER A 440 30.66 -39.17 13.52
CA SER A 440 32.10 -39.49 13.60
C SER A 440 33.01 -38.26 13.64
N GLY A 441 32.59 -37.14 13.03
CA GLY A 441 33.42 -35.97 12.75
C GLY A 441 34.54 -36.21 11.73
N ASN A 442 34.57 -37.37 11.06
CA ASN A 442 35.67 -37.75 10.19
C ASN A 442 35.49 -37.17 8.77
N VAL A 443 36.40 -36.29 8.36
CA VAL A 443 36.38 -35.65 7.04
C VAL A 443 36.35 -36.66 5.89
N LYS A 444 36.94 -37.86 6.06
CA LYS A 444 36.92 -38.90 5.02
C LYS A 444 35.49 -39.34 4.67
N ASP A 445 34.58 -39.39 5.65
CA ASP A 445 33.17 -39.73 5.40
C ASP A 445 32.52 -38.68 4.50
N LEU A 446 32.83 -37.41 4.74
CA LEU A 446 32.27 -36.30 3.96
C LEU A 446 32.87 -36.20 2.55
N THR A 447 34.13 -36.59 2.36
CA THR A 447 34.74 -36.72 1.04
C THR A 447 33.98 -37.73 0.18
N GLN A 448 33.61 -38.89 0.74
CA GLN A 448 32.83 -39.91 0.01
C GLN A 448 31.45 -39.38 -0.42
N ALA A 449 30.79 -38.60 0.43
CA ALA A 449 29.52 -37.95 0.08
C ALA A 449 29.70 -36.97 -1.11
N TRP A 450 30.76 -36.16 -1.09
CA TRP A 450 31.04 -35.19 -2.13
C TRP A 450 31.37 -35.82 -3.48
N ASP A 451 32.03 -36.97 -3.52
CA ASP A 451 32.27 -37.70 -4.78
C ASP A 451 30.95 -38.08 -5.47
N LEU A 452 29.97 -38.56 -4.70
CA LEU A 452 28.63 -38.87 -5.20
C LEU A 452 27.87 -37.61 -5.62
N TYR A 453 27.91 -36.55 -4.83
CA TYR A 453 27.27 -35.28 -5.18
C TYR A 453 27.85 -34.67 -6.46
N TYR A 454 29.17 -34.66 -6.64
CA TYR A 454 29.80 -34.18 -7.87
C TYR A 454 29.47 -35.06 -9.07
N HIS A 455 29.35 -36.39 -8.88
CA HIS A 455 28.93 -37.30 -9.93
C HIS A 455 27.53 -36.94 -10.46
N VAL A 456 26.57 -36.76 -9.55
CA VAL A 456 25.19 -36.37 -9.88
C VAL A 456 25.16 -34.96 -10.48
N PHE A 457 25.85 -33.99 -9.87
CA PHE A 457 25.93 -32.61 -10.35
C PHE A 457 26.39 -32.54 -11.80
N ARG A 458 27.51 -33.18 -12.16
CA ARG A 458 28.04 -33.19 -13.53
C ARG A 458 27.07 -33.80 -14.55
N ARG A 459 26.32 -34.83 -14.15
CA ARG A 459 25.31 -35.46 -15.02
C ARG A 459 24.12 -34.52 -15.23
N ILE A 460 23.64 -33.88 -14.17
CA ILE A 460 22.55 -32.89 -14.25
C ILE A 460 22.97 -31.69 -15.10
N SER A 461 24.16 -31.10 -14.87
CA SER A 461 24.65 -29.94 -15.63
C SER A 461 24.72 -30.19 -17.14
N LYS A 462 24.95 -31.45 -17.57
CA LYS A 462 24.90 -31.84 -18.99
C LYS A 462 23.47 -31.93 -19.55
N GLN A 463 22.50 -32.29 -18.72
CA GLN A 463 21.09 -32.44 -19.13
C GLN A 463 20.32 -31.11 -19.15
N LEU A 464 20.59 -30.19 -18.22
CA LEU A 464 19.81 -28.95 -18.10
C LEU A 464 19.74 -28.11 -19.40
N PRO A 465 20.82 -27.95 -20.18
CA PRO A 465 20.76 -27.21 -21.45
C PRO A 465 19.85 -27.84 -22.50
N GLN A 466 19.61 -29.16 -22.43
CA GLN A 466 18.78 -29.90 -23.38
C GLN A 466 17.28 -29.77 -23.08
N LEU A 467 16.92 -29.37 -21.87
CA LEU A 467 15.54 -29.17 -21.43
C LEU A 467 15.02 -27.81 -21.94
N THR A 468 14.72 -27.76 -23.24
CA THR A 468 14.18 -26.60 -23.98
C THR A 468 12.66 -26.58 -24.04
N SER A 469 12.01 -27.73 -23.81
CA SER A 469 10.56 -27.86 -23.72
C SER A 469 10.18 -28.89 -22.65
N LEU A 470 9.06 -28.65 -21.98
CA LEU A 470 8.48 -29.56 -20.99
C LEU A 470 7.07 -29.96 -21.42
N GLU A 471 6.80 -31.26 -21.46
CA GLU A 471 5.45 -31.77 -21.68
C GLU A 471 4.75 -32.02 -20.35
N LEU A 472 3.53 -31.47 -20.20
CA LEU A 472 2.78 -31.56 -18.96
C LEU A 472 2.45 -33.00 -18.56
N GLN A 473 2.28 -33.92 -19.52
CA GLN A 473 2.03 -35.33 -19.20
C GLN A 473 3.12 -35.95 -18.31
N TYR A 474 4.37 -35.49 -18.43
CA TYR A 474 5.48 -35.98 -17.61
C TYR A 474 5.69 -35.16 -16.34
N VAL A 475 5.44 -33.84 -16.39
CA VAL A 475 5.80 -32.90 -15.32
C VAL A 475 4.63 -32.58 -14.38
N SER A 476 3.41 -32.50 -14.90
CA SER A 476 2.19 -32.30 -14.11
C SER A 476 0.96 -32.81 -14.89
N PRO A 477 0.59 -34.09 -14.73
CA PRO A 477 -0.61 -34.65 -15.37
C PRO A 477 -1.89 -33.99 -14.84
N LYS A 478 -1.90 -33.49 -13.60
CA LYS A 478 -3.05 -32.77 -13.03
C LYS A 478 -3.38 -31.50 -13.80
N LEU A 479 -2.37 -30.70 -14.17
CA LEU A 479 -2.59 -29.51 -15.00
C LEU A 479 -3.03 -29.87 -16.42
N LEU A 480 -2.52 -30.98 -16.99
CA LEU A 480 -2.95 -31.45 -18.31
C LEU A 480 -4.45 -31.83 -18.33
N MET A 481 -4.92 -32.49 -17.27
CA MET A 481 -6.30 -32.92 -17.09
C MET A 481 -7.29 -31.78 -16.84
N CYS A 482 -6.81 -30.57 -16.52
CA CYS A 482 -7.66 -29.42 -16.25
C CYS A 482 -8.49 -29.03 -17.49
N ARG A 483 -9.81 -29.04 -17.33
CA ARG A 483 -10.78 -28.60 -18.35
C ARG A 483 -11.89 -27.79 -17.69
N ASP A 484 -12.23 -26.66 -18.28
CA ASP A 484 -13.34 -25.78 -17.92
C ASP A 484 -13.39 -25.45 -16.42
N LEU A 485 -12.28 -24.92 -15.89
CA LEU A 485 -12.18 -24.54 -14.49
C LEU A 485 -13.09 -23.34 -14.18
N GLU A 486 -13.54 -23.23 -12.93
CA GLU A 486 -14.20 -22.01 -12.46
C GLU A 486 -13.20 -20.90 -12.13
N LEU A 487 -11.94 -21.28 -11.87
CA LEU A 487 -10.82 -20.39 -11.61
C LEU A 487 -10.55 -19.44 -12.78
N ALA A 488 -10.48 -18.14 -12.48
CA ALA A 488 -10.11 -17.11 -13.44
C ALA A 488 -8.70 -17.29 -13.97
N VAL A 489 -8.43 -16.82 -15.18
CA VAL A 489 -7.06 -16.69 -15.69
C VAL A 489 -6.29 -15.71 -14.77
N PRO A 490 -5.05 -16.02 -14.34
CA PRO A 490 -4.30 -15.15 -13.44
C PRO A 490 -4.18 -13.71 -13.97
N GLY A 491 -4.61 -12.74 -13.17
CA GLY A 491 -4.50 -11.31 -13.49
C GLY A 491 -5.57 -10.74 -14.43
N THR A 492 -6.58 -11.52 -14.82
CA THR A 492 -7.66 -11.04 -15.71
C THR A 492 -8.96 -10.68 -14.98
N TYR A 493 -9.07 -10.98 -13.69
CA TYR A 493 -10.30 -10.69 -12.94
C TYR A 493 -10.51 -9.19 -12.76
N ASP A 494 -11.65 -8.69 -13.24
CA ASP A 494 -12.15 -7.33 -13.04
C ASP A 494 -13.61 -7.43 -12.58
N PRO A 495 -14.02 -6.74 -11.49
CA PRO A 495 -15.39 -6.81 -10.98
C PRO A 495 -16.45 -6.30 -11.96
N ASN A 496 -16.08 -5.48 -12.95
CA ASN A 496 -16.99 -4.89 -13.94
C ASN A 496 -17.05 -5.69 -15.25
N GLN A 497 -16.27 -6.77 -15.37
CA GLN A 497 -16.21 -7.60 -16.58
C GLN A 497 -16.62 -9.04 -16.26
N GLN A 498 -17.02 -9.77 -17.30
CA GLN A 498 -17.25 -11.20 -17.17
C GLN A 498 -15.93 -11.91 -16.86
N VAL A 499 -15.98 -12.87 -15.93
CA VAL A 499 -14.78 -13.63 -15.54
C VAL A 499 -14.28 -14.47 -16.71
N ILE A 500 -13.07 -14.19 -17.18
CA ILE A 500 -12.33 -15.03 -18.12
C ILE A 500 -11.72 -16.17 -17.32
N ARG A 501 -12.22 -17.40 -17.52
CA ARG A 501 -11.85 -18.59 -16.77
C ARG A 501 -10.86 -19.46 -17.54
N ILE A 502 -10.11 -20.29 -16.85
CA ILE A 502 -9.17 -21.23 -17.48
C ILE A 502 -9.96 -22.33 -18.18
N GLN A 503 -10.04 -22.30 -19.51
CA GLN A 503 -10.68 -23.37 -20.28
C GLN A 503 -9.78 -24.61 -20.28
N SER A 504 -8.50 -24.43 -20.55
CA SER A 504 -7.50 -25.50 -20.53
C SER A 504 -6.08 -24.95 -20.44
N ILE A 505 -5.12 -25.83 -20.18
CA ILE A 505 -3.70 -25.50 -20.12
C ILE A 505 -3.00 -26.15 -21.32
N ALA A 506 -2.16 -25.38 -22.02
CA ALA A 506 -1.41 -25.90 -23.15
C ALA A 506 -0.51 -27.09 -22.73
N PRO A 507 -0.47 -28.19 -23.50
CA PRO A 507 0.19 -29.43 -23.08
C PRO A 507 1.73 -29.35 -23.06
N SER A 508 2.31 -28.33 -23.70
CA SER A 508 3.74 -28.15 -23.83
C SER A 508 4.14 -26.74 -23.39
N LEU A 509 5.25 -26.65 -22.66
CA LEU A 509 5.81 -25.43 -22.09
C LEU A 509 7.18 -25.19 -22.69
N GLN A 510 7.35 -24.08 -23.39
CA GLN A 510 8.66 -23.67 -23.87
C GLN A 510 9.50 -23.16 -22.68
N VAL A 511 10.72 -23.67 -22.54
CA VAL A 511 11.70 -23.21 -21.55
C VAL A 511 12.58 -22.16 -22.21
N ILE A 512 12.60 -20.95 -21.66
CA ILE A 512 13.45 -19.87 -22.16
C ILE A 512 14.87 -20.12 -21.63
N THR A 513 15.84 -20.26 -22.52
CA THR A 513 17.24 -20.52 -22.16
C THR A 513 17.91 -19.27 -21.58
N SER A 514 17.77 -19.08 -20.27
CA SER A 514 18.45 -18.05 -19.48
C SER A 514 18.95 -18.65 -18.16
N LYS A 515 19.63 -17.88 -17.29
CA LYS A 515 20.09 -18.40 -15.98
C LYS A 515 18.94 -18.96 -15.12
N GLN A 516 17.78 -18.29 -15.14
CA GLN A 516 16.60 -18.67 -14.35
C GLN A 516 15.67 -19.66 -15.07
N ARG A 517 15.92 -19.92 -16.36
CA ARG A 517 15.19 -20.90 -17.19
C ARG A 517 13.65 -20.80 -17.11
N PRO A 518 13.05 -19.59 -17.22
CA PRO A 518 11.61 -19.43 -17.00
C PRO A 518 10.77 -20.17 -18.04
N ARG A 519 9.58 -20.60 -17.63
CA ARG A 519 8.64 -21.35 -18.46
C ARG A 519 7.65 -20.40 -19.10
N LYS A 520 7.47 -20.52 -20.42
CA LYS A 520 6.40 -19.84 -21.14
C LYS A 520 5.13 -20.71 -21.06
N LEU A 521 4.34 -20.46 -20.02
CA LEU A 521 3.02 -21.06 -19.84
C LEU A 521 1.98 -20.36 -20.72
N THR A 522 1.06 -21.13 -21.30
CA THR A 522 -0.07 -20.60 -22.06
C THR A 522 -1.36 -21.27 -21.58
N LEU A 523 -2.37 -20.44 -21.33
CA LEU A 523 -3.71 -20.82 -20.88
C LEU A 523 -4.69 -20.45 -21.99
N MET A 524 -5.68 -21.31 -22.23
CA MET A 524 -6.76 -21.09 -23.20
C MET A 524 -7.99 -20.51 -22.53
#